data_AF-A0A0J7P112-F1
#
_entry.id   AF-A0A0J7P112-F1
#
_cell.length_a   1.000
_cell.length_b   1.000
_cell.length_c   1.000
_cell.angle_alpha   90.00
_cell.angle_beta   90.00
_cell.angle_gamma   90.00
#
_symmetry.space_group_name_H-M   'P 1'
#
loop_
_entity.id
_entity.type
_entity.pdbx_description
1 polymer ?
#
loop_
_entity_poly.entity_id
_entity_poly.type
_entity_poly.pdbx_seq_one_letter_code
_entity_poly.pdbx_strand_id
1 'polypeptide(L)'
;MLRQGAHHILAIDVGSQDDTDLTNYGDSLSGWWLLWKRWNPFATPVKVPNLPDIQSRLAYVSCVRQLEEVKSSDYCEYIRPPIDKYKTLQFANFDEIKDVGYQHGMKNFVYLYLY
;
A
#
# COMPACT_ATOMS: atom_id res chain seq x y z
N MET A 1 -4.09 -0.35 -23.99
CA MET A 1 -5.39 0.22 -23.60
C MET A 1 -5.86 1.28 -24.60
N LEU A 2 -5.31 2.50 -24.64
CA LEU A 2 -5.73 3.51 -25.64
C LEU A 2 -5.55 3.04 -27.10
N ARG A 3 -4.39 2.46 -27.43
CA ARG A 3 -4.13 1.84 -28.75
C ARG A 3 -4.99 0.61 -29.06
N GLN A 4 -5.73 0.11 -28.08
CA GLN A 4 -6.68 -1.01 -28.22
C GLN A 4 -8.14 -0.50 -28.29
N GLY A 5 -8.37 0.81 -28.34
CA GLY A 5 -9.71 1.41 -28.52
C GLY A 5 -10.46 1.75 -27.24
N ALA A 6 -9.81 1.68 -26.06
CA ALA A 6 -10.45 2.12 -24.81
C ALA A 6 -10.65 3.64 -24.81
N HIS A 7 -11.90 4.09 -24.62
CA HIS A 7 -12.24 5.52 -24.49
C HIS A 7 -11.97 6.07 -23.08
N HIS A 8 -12.16 5.24 -22.05
CA HIS A 8 -11.90 5.57 -20.65
C HIS A 8 -11.06 4.47 -20.00
N ILE A 9 -10.07 4.86 -19.20
CA ILE A 9 -9.19 3.93 -18.48
C ILE A 9 -9.27 4.29 -17.00
N LEU A 10 -9.64 3.31 -16.18
CA LEU A 10 -9.69 3.44 -14.73
C LEU A 10 -8.57 2.60 -14.12
N ALA A 11 -7.72 3.22 -13.30
CA ALA A 11 -6.66 2.56 -12.55
C ALA A 11 -7.05 2.50 -11.07
N ILE A 12 -7.52 1.32 -10.62
CA ILE A 12 -7.97 1.12 -9.24
C ILE A 12 -6.83 0.52 -8.41
N ASP A 13 -6.33 1.28 -7.44
CA ASP A 13 -5.27 0.83 -6.53
C ASP A 13 -5.87 0.25 -5.24
N VAL A 14 -5.64 -1.04 -5.04
CA VAL A 14 -6.03 -1.80 -3.83
C VAL A 14 -4.81 -2.34 -3.09
N GLY A 15 -3.61 -1.80 -3.37
CA GLY A 15 -2.38 -2.14 -2.68
C GLY A 15 -2.42 -1.75 -1.21
N SER A 16 -1.99 -2.66 -0.34
CA SER A 16 -1.75 -2.37 1.06
C SER A 16 -0.62 -1.35 1.19
N GLN A 17 -0.78 -0.36 2.07
CA GLN A 17 0.35 0.47 2.48
C GLN A 17 1.17 -0.29 3.51
N ASP A 18 2.48 -0.39 3.26
CA ASP A 18 3.40 -0.97 4.24
C ASP A 18 3.57 -0.03 5.42
N ASP A 19 3.56 -0.59 6.64
CA ASP A 19 3.84 0.16 7.86
C ASP A 19 5.30 0.61 7.85
N THR A 20 5.54 1.93 7.83
CA THR A 20 6.88 2.51 7.78
C THR A 20 7.52 2.69 9.15
N ASP A 21 6.84 2.31 10.22
CA ASP A 21 7.29 2.45 11.61
C ASP A 21 8.41 1.44 11.96
N LEU A 22 9.60 1.70 11.43
CA LEU A 22 10.84 0.99 11.76
C LEU A 22 11.63 1.76 12.82
N THR A 23 12.33 1.04 13.70
CA THR A 23 13.21 1.67 14.68
C THR A 23 14.43 2.27 13.98
N ASN A 24 14.69 3.56 14.17
CA ASN A 24 15.95 4.17 13.77
C ASN A 24 17.06 3.74 14.74
N TYR A 25 18.03 2.97 14.23
CA TYR A 25 19.17 2.43 14.99
C TYR A 25 20.53 2.99 14.52
N GLY A 26 20.54 3.99 13.63
CA GLY A 26 21.76 4.55 13.03
C GLY A 26 22.32 3.71 11.87
N ASP A 27 23.57 3.97 11.48
CA ASP A 27 24.17 3.44 10.24
C ASP A 27 24.59 1.96 10.32
N SER A 28 24.64 1.38 11.52
CA SER A 28 25.00 -0.02 11.72
C SER A 28 24.23 -0.65 12.88
N LEU A 29 23.93 -1.95 12.76
CA LEU A 29 23.14 -2.71 13.72
C LEU A 29 24.03 -3.74 14.43
N SER A 30 24.15 -3.63 15.75
CA SER A 30 24.88 -4.60 16.58
C SER A 30 23.96 -5.73 17.05
N GLY A 31 24.33 -6.99 16.76
CA GLY A 31 23.58 -8.16 17.21
C GLY A 31 23.55 -8.32 18.73
N TRP A 32 24.66 -7.98 19.42
CA TRP A 32 24.72 -8.00 20.88
C TRP A 32 23.80 -6.96 21.52
N TRP A 33 23.69 -5.77 20.91
CA TRP A 33 22.75 -4.75 21.34
C TRP A 33 21.29 -5.20 21.17
N LEU A 34 20.98 -5.89 20.06
CA LEU A 34 19.65 -6.43 19.81
C LEU A 34 19.26 -7.49 20.85
N LEU A 35 20.19 -8.39 21.18
CA LEU A 35 20.00 -9.42 22.22
C LEU A 35 19.75 -8.79 23.59
N TRP A 36 20.52 -7.76 23.97
CA TRP A 36 20.31 -7.04 25.22
C TRP A 36 18.95 -6.34 25.28
N LYS A 37 18.55 -5.66 24.20
CA LYS A 37 17.23 -5.03 24.07
C LYS A 37 16.09 -6.04 24.17
N ARG A 38 16.25 -7.23 23.57
CA ARG A 38 15.27 -8.32 23.64
C ARG A 38 15.09 -8.88 25.05
N TRP A 39 16.14 -8.89 25.87
CA TRP A 39 16.11 -9.44 27.23
C TRP A 39 15.66 -8.43 28.30
N ASN A 40 15.79 -7.13 28.04
CA ASN A 40 15.41 -6.08 28.98
C ASN A 40 13.89 -5.75 28.91
N PRO A 41 13.09 -6.04 29.96
CA PRO A 41 11.64 -5.80 29.96
C PRO A 41 11.25 -4.31 30.01
N PHE A 42 12.19 -3.41 30.29
CA PHE A 42 11.97 -1.95 30.29
C PHE A 42 12.42 -1.29 28.98
N ALA A 43 12.97 -2.04 28.04
CA ALA A 43 13.40 -1.51 26.75
C ALA A 43 12.23 -1.43 25.77
N THR A 44 12.22 -0.39 24.94
CA THR A 44 11.34 -0.32 23.78
C THR A 44 11.67 -1.44 22.79
N PRO A 45 10.67 -2.17 22.28
CA PRO A 45 10.88 -3.19 21.25
C PRO A 45 11.54 -2.58 20.02
N VAL A 46 12.64 -3.20 19.57
CA VAL A 46 13.32 -2.79 18.34
C VAL A 46 12.63 -3.47 17.17
N LYS A 47 12.00 -2.68 16.30
CA LYS A 47 11.41 -3.13 15.03
C LYS A 47 12.47 -3.02 13.94
N VAL A 48 13.10 -4.15 13.61
CA VAL A 48 14.02 -4.29 12.47
C VAL A 48 13.28 -5.00 11.35
N PRO A 49 13.38 -4.54 10.08
CA PRO A 49 12.73 -5.22 8.96
C PRO A 49 13.30 -6.62 8.80
N ASN A 50 12.42 -7.60 8.57
CA ASN A 50 12.82 -8.97 8.24
C ASN A 50 13.18 -9.10 6.75
N LEU A 51 13.69 -10.27 6.34
CA LEU A 51 14.09 -10.49 4.94
C LEU A 51 12.92 -10.29 3.94
N PRO A 52 11.71 -10.83 4.18
CA PRO A 52 10.52 -10.48 3.39
C PRO A 52 10.23 -8.99 3.29
N ASP A 53 10.31 -8.23 4.39
CA ASP A 53 10.06 -6.78 4.40
C ASP A 53 11.07 -6.05 3.51
N ILE A 54 12.34 -6.45 3.57
CA ILE A 54 13.41 -5.91 2.73
C ILE A 54 13.13 -6.21 1.26
N GLN A 55 12.76 -7.45 0.94
CA GLN A 55 12.44 -7.87 -0.43
C GLN A 55 11.24 -7.10 -1.00
N SER A 56 10.16 -6.97 -0.22
CA SER A 56 8.98 -6.19 -0.60
C SER A 56 9.34 -4.74 -0.89
N ARG A 57 10.17 -4.10 -0.06
CA ARG A 57 10.61 -2.72 -0.27
C ARG A 57 11.50 -2.56 -1.52
N LEU A 58 12.40 -3.50 -1.79
CA LEU A 58 13.21 -3.48 -3.02
C LEU A 58 12.34 -3.64 -4.27
N ALA A 59 11.35 -4.54 -4.23
CA ALA A 59 10.39 -4.69 -5.31
C ALA A 59 9.55 -3.41 -5.48
N TYR A 60 9.09 -2.80 -4.38
CA TYR A 60 8.35 -1.54 -4.41
C TYR A 60 9.14 -0.42 -5.08
N VAL A 61 10.43 -0.27 -4.76
CA VAL A 61 11.32 0.73 -5.40
C VAL A 61 11.36 0.57 -6.93
N SER A 62 11.30 -0.67 -7.46
CA SER A 62 11.27 -0.88 -8.91
C SER A 62 9.97 -0.46 -9.59
N CYS A 63 8.85 -0.49 -8.86
CA CYS A 63 7.51 -0.23 -9.42
C CYS A 63 6.95 1.16 -9.08
N VAL A 64 7.50 1.84 -8.06
CA VAL A 64 6.97 3.13 -7.58
C VAL A 64 6.97 4.21 -8.67
N ARG A 65 8.01 4.24 -9.53
CA ARG A 65 8.06 5.20 -10.64
C ARG A 65 6.89 5.01 -11.61
N GLN A 66 6.58 3.76 -11.95
CA GLN A 66 5.47 3.45 -12.85
C GLN A 66 4.12 3.80 -12.20
N LEU A 67 3.97 3.55 -10.89
CA LEU A 67 2.78 3.95 -10.15
C LEU A 67 2.59 5.47 -10.12
N GLU A 68 3.65 6.24 -9.87
CA GLU A 68 3.62 7.71 -9.88
C GLU A 68 3.32 8.27 -11.28
N GLU A 69 3.84 7.65 -12.34
CA GLU A 69 3.50 7.98 -13.72
C GLU A 69 2.01 7.75 -14.02
N VAL A 70 1.42 6.66 -13.51
CA VAL A 70 -0.02 6.38 -13.65
C VAL A 70 -0.85 7.43 -12.90
N LYS A 71 -0.48 7.74 -11.65
CA LYS A 71 -1.19 8.73 -10.82
C LYS A 71 -1.20 10.14 -11.43
N SER A 72 -0.13 10.51 -12.13
CA SER A 72 0.04 11.84 -12.73
C SER A 72 -0.41 11.93 -14.19
N SER A 73 -0.89 10.82 -14.76
CA SER A 73 -1.24 10.79 -16.17
C SER A 73 -2.67 11.25 -16.47
N ASP A 74 -2.83 12.01 -17.55
CA ASP A 74 -4.15 12.47 -18.02
C ASP A 74 -4.94 11.38 -18.76
N TYR A 75 -4.30 10.25 -19.12
CA TYR A 75 -4.93 9.20 -19.93
C TYR A 75 -5.66 8.14 -19.10
N CYS A 76 -5.51 8.13 -17.78
CA CYS A 76 -6.26 7.25 -16.92
C CYS A 76 -6.67 7.97 -15.62
N GLU A 77 -7.84 7.62 -15.13
CA GLU A 77 -8.31 8.09 -13.84
C GLU A 77 -7.83 7.12 -12.76
N TYR A 78 -6.92 7.60 -11.91
CA TYR A 78 -6.44 6.84 -10.77
C TYR A 78 -7.38 6.98 -9.58
N ILE A 79 -7.84 5.86 -9.04
CA ILE A 79 -8.80 5.81 -7.93
C ILE A 79 -8.24 4.87 -6.85
N ARG A 80 -8.22 5.36 -5.61
CA ARG A 80 -7.81 4.56 -4.45
C ARG A 80 -8.94 4.51 -3.40
N PRO A 81 -9.70 3.41 -3.34
CA PRO A 81 -10.74 3.24 -2.32
C PRO A 81 -10.17 3.21 -0.90
N PRO A 82 -10.96 3.53 0.14
CA PRO A 82 -10.49 3.58 1.53
C PRO A 82 -10.37 2.16 2.12
N ILE A 83 -9.33 1.43 1.73
CA ILE A 83 -9.10 0.02 2.10
C ILE A 83 -8.00 -0.20 3.14
N ASP A 84 -7.34 0.87 3.62
CA ASP A 84 -6.17 0.79 4.52
C ASP A 84 -6.45 0.11 5.86
N LYS A 85 -7.71 0.04 6.28
CA LYS A 85 -8.13 -0.65 7.51
C LYS A 85 -8.20 -2.18 7.38
N TYR A 86 -8.15 -2.71 6.15
CA TYR A 86 -8.26 -4.14 5.88
C TYR A 86 -6.89 -4.74 5.60
N LYS A 87 -6.62 -5.91 6.18
CA LYS A 87 -5.42 -6.69 5.85
C LYS A 87 -5.65 -7.50 4.57
N THR A 88 -4.59 -7.75 3.81
CA THR A 88 -4.61 -8.51 2.54
C THR A 88 -5.32 -9.87 2.64
N LEU A 89 -5.26 -10.53 3.80
CA LEU A 89 -5.85 -11.86 4.03
C LEU A 89 -7.12 -11.83 4.91
N GLN A 90 -7.76 -10.66 5.09
CA GLN A 90 -8.94 -10.50 5.94
C GLN A 90 -10.24 -10.86 5.20
N PHE A 91 -10.33 -12.09 4.70
CA PHE A 91 -11.47 -12.56 3.91
C PHE A 91 -12.80 -12.56 4.67
N ALA A 92 -12.77 -12.64 6.01
CA ALA A 92 -13.96 -12.58 6.84
C ALA A 92 -14.73 -11.25 6.72
N ASN A 93 -14.06 -10.16 6.31
CA ASN A 93 -14.68 -8.85 6.11
C ASN A 93 -15.13 -8.64 4.65
N PHE A 94 -15.28 -9.70 3.86
CA PHE A 94 -15.60 -9.60 2.43
C PHE A 94 -16.78 -8.67 2.14
N ASP A 95 -17.91 -8.86 2.84
CA ASP A 95 -19.11 -8.05 2.59
C ASP A 95 -18.89 -6.56 2.91
N GLU A 96 -18.14 -6.26 3.98
CA GLU A 96 -17.78 -4.89 4.35
C GLU A 96 -16.84 -4.25 3.32
N ILE A 97 -15.84 -4.99 2.85
CA ILE A 97 -14.88 -4.55 1.83
C ILE A 97 -15.61 -4.27 0.51
N LYS A 98 -16.50 -5.17 0.11
CA LYS A 98 -17.35 -5.05 -1.07
C LYS A 98 -18.21 -3.79 -1.00
N ASP A 99 -18.88 -3.56 0.13
CA ASP A 99 -19.74 -2.39 0.30
C ASP A 99 -18.93 -1.09 0.29
N VAL A 100 -17.74 -1.06 0.92
CA VAL A 100 -16.82 0.10 0.83
C VAL A 100 -16.45 0.40 -0.61
N GLY A 101 -16.06 -0.61 -1.39
CA GLY A 101 -15.74 -0.46 -2.81
C GLY A 101 -16.93 0.04 -3.63
N TYR A 102 -18.12 -0.51 -3.40
CA TYR A 102 -19.35 -0.13 -4.10
C TYR A 102 -19.73 1.34 -3.82
N GLN A 103 -19.75 1.75 -2.55
CA GLN A 103 -20.08 3.12 -2.16
C GLN A 103 -19.05 4.13 -2.69
N HIS A 104 -17.77 3.76 -2.70
CA HIS A 104 -16.73 4.60 -3.27
C HIS A 104 -16.87 4.72 -4.79
N GLY A 105 -17.13 3.61 -5.48
CA GLY A 105 -17.36 3.59 -6.93
C GLY A 105 -18.57 4.44 -7.32
N MET A 106 -19.71 4.28 -6.65
CA MET A 106 -20.90 5.10 -6.92
C MET A 106 -20.62 6.60 -6.83
N LYS A 107 -19.84 7.05 -5.84
CA LYS A 107 -19.52 8.48 -5.69
C LYS A 107 -18.63 9.01 -6.82
N ASN A 108 -17.61 8.26 -7.23
CA ASN A 108 -16.68 8.71 -8.27
C ASN A 108 -17.28 8.57 -9.67
N PHE A 109 -17.98 7.48 -9.96
CA PHE A 109 -18.51 7.20 -11.30
C PHE A 109 -19.76 7.99 -11.68
N VAL A 110 -20.54 8.50 -10.72
CA VAL A 110 -21.66 9.41 -11.02
C VAL A 110 -21.16 10.68 -11.73
N TYR A 111 -19.94 11.15 -11.44
CA TYR A 111 -19.34 12.28 -12.17
C TYR A 111 -18.93 11.92 -13.60
N LEU A 112 -18.59 10.66 -13.87
CA LEU A 112 -18.16 10.20 -15.20
C LEU A 112 -19.30 10.19 -16.23
N TYR A 113 -20.55 10.08 -15.79
CA TYR A 113 -21.74 10.11 -16.65
C TYR A 113 -22.35 11.51 -16.81
N LEU A 114 -21.78 12.53 -16.16
CA LEU A 114 -22.22 13.92 -16.25
C LEU A 114 -21.41 14.75 -17.27
N TYR A 115 -20.47 14.12 -17.98
CA TYR A 115 -19.69 14.70 -19.08
C TYR A 115 -19.78 13.86 -20.34
#